data_AF-A0A178XFY2-F1
#
_entry.id   AF-A0A178XFY2-F1
#
_cell.length_a   1.000
_cell.length_b   1.000
_cell.length_c   1.000
_cell.angle_alpha   90.00
_cell.angle_beta   90.00
_cell.angle_gamma   90.00
#
_symmetry.space_group_name_H-M   'P 1'
#
loop_
_entity.id
_entity.type
_entity.pdbx_description
1 polymer ?
#
loop_
_entity_poly.entity_id
_entity_poly.type
_entity_poly.pdbx_seq_one_letter_code
_entity_poly.pdbx_strand_id
1 'polypeptide(L)'
;MLEGHCHCRAVHITVPVRPETLGDCNCSLCSRVGALWGYYRIEEVTVSDPERKLVGYVQGDRTLTMHHCSVCGCTTHWSPIGRKSSRMGVNMRVFDRSVWEEIPHRLIDGASW
;
A
#
# COMPACT_ATOMS: atom_id res chain seq x y z
N MET A 1 -0.66 -11.66 12.91
CA MET A 1 -0.20 -10.33 12.44
C MET A 1 0.99 -10.56 11.53
N LEU A 2 1.03 -9.87 10.40
CA LEU A 2 2.13 -9.88 9.44
C LEU A 2 2.85 -8.54 9.53
N GLU A 3 4.17 -8.55 9.40
CA GLU A 3 5.00 -7.37 9.47
C GLU A 3 5.77 -7.18 8.17
N GLY A 4 5.73 -5.95 7.67
CA GLY A 4 6.45 -5.51 6.48
C GLY A 4 7.20 -4.22 6.79
N HIS A 5 8.14 -3.86 5.93
CA HIS A 5 8.91 -2.65 6.07
C HIS A 5 9.40 -2.16 4.72
N CYS A 6 9.56 -0.85 4.57
CA CYS A 6 10.30 -0.31 3.44
C CYS A 6 11.74 -0.86 3.43
N HIS A 7 12.43 -0.83 2.28
CA HIS A 7 13.76 -1.43 2.15
C HIS A 7 14.78 -1.00 3.24
N CYS A 8 14.78 0.28 3.61
CA CYS A 8 15.70 0.81 4.64
C CYS A 8 15.21 0.64 6.08
N ARG A 9 14.04 0.03 6.30
CA ARG A 9 13.41 -0.20 7.61
C ARG A 9 12.98 1.05 8.39
N ALA A 10 13.04 2.24 7.79
CA ALA A 10 12.56 3.45 8.46
C ALA A 10 11.03 3.48 8.67
N VAL A 11 10.28 2.77 7.81
CA VAL A 11 8.81 2.69 7.87
C VAL A 11 8.41 1.22 8.00
N HIS A 12 7.66 0.90 9.05
CA HIS A 12 7.11 -0.42 9.31
C HIS A 12 5.59 -0.43 9.13
N ILE A 13 5.07 -1.54 8.61
CA ILE A 13 3.62 -1.78 8.47
C ILE A 13 3.27 -3.12 9.12
N THR A 14 2.20 -3.13 9.91
CA THR A 14 1.61 -4.35 10.47
C THR A 14 0.16 -4.49 9.99
N VAL A 15 -0.20 -5.69 9.54
CA VAL A 15 -1.57 -6.06 9.13
C VAL A 15 -2.02 -7.34 9.86
N PRO A 16 -3.32 -7.57 10.07
CA PRO A 16 -3.77 -8.69 10.91
C PRO A 16 -3.54 -10.05 10.25
N VAL A 17 -3.83 -10.14 8.94
CA VAL A 17 -3.86 -11.39 8.18
C VAL A 17 -3.40 -11.21 6.74
N ARG A 18 -3.01 -12.33 6.12
CA ARG A 18 -2.70 -12.43 4.69
C ARG A 18 -3.98 -12.18 3.87
N PRO A 19 -3.96 -11.37 2.80
CA PRO A 19 -5.13 -11.19 1.95
C PRO A 19 -5.35 -12.43 1.07
N GLU A 20 -6.60 -12.69 0.69
CA GLU A 20 -6.93 -13.81 -0.21
C GLU A 20 -6.59 -13.50 -1.68
N THR A 21 -6.61 -12.22 -2.05
CA THR A 21 -6.30 -11.73 -3.40
C THR A 21 -5.53 -10.41 -3.32
N LEU A 22 -4.65 -10.16 -4.30
CA LEU A 22 -3.94 -8.88 -4.45
C LEU A 22 -4.54 -8.06 -5.58
N GLY A 23 -4.73 -6.77 -5.37
CA GLY A 23 -5.08 -5.84 -6.45
C GLY A 23 -3.85 -5.47 -7.27
N ASP A 24 -3.91 -5.72 -8.58
CA ASP A 24 -2.93 -5.26 -9.57
C ASP A 24 -3.61 -4.23 -10.49
N CYS A 25 -3.33 -2.95 -10.25
CA CYS A 25 -4.05 -1.84 -10.86
C CYS A 25 -3.26 -1.24 -12.03
N ASN A 26 -3.94 -1.06 -13.16
CA ASN A 26 -3.35 -0.52 -14.40
C ASN A 26 -3.38 1.02 -14.50
N CYS A 27 -3.88 1.75 -13.49
CA CYS A 27 -3.97 3.22 -13.59
C CYS A 27 -2.58 3.85 -13.80
N SER A 28 -2.55 5.09 -14.29
CA SER A 28 -1.30 5.77 -14.66
C SER A 28 -0.27 5.81 -13.51
N LEU A 29 -0.71 5.88 -12.25
CA LEU A 29 0.16 5.84 -11.09
C LEU A 29 0.55 4.41 -10.69
N CYS A 30 -0.41 3.49 -10.57
CA CYS A 30 -0.14 2.12 -10.11
C CYS A 30 0.73 1.34 -11.09
N SER A 31 0.58 1.57 -12.40
CA SER A 31 1.45 0.99 -13.43
C SER A 31 2.93 1.39 -13.30
N ARG A 32 3.22 2.57 -12.73
CA ARG A 32 4.58 3.07 -12.48
C ARG A 32 5.13 2.65 -11.12
N VAL A 33 4.26 2.63 -10.11
CA VAL A 33 4.62 2.19 -8.75
C VAL A 33 4.90 0.69 -8.72
N GLY A 34 4.15 -0.10 -9.51
CA GLY A 34 4.26 -1.55 -9.50
C GLY A 34 3.95 -2.15 -8.13
N ALA A 35 2.92 -1.65 -7.45
CA ALA A 35 2.49 -2.20 -6.17
C ALA A 35 1.47 -3.34 -6.37
N LEU A 36 1.45 -4.28 -5.43
CA LEU A 36 0.39 -5.28 -5.30
C LEU A 36 -0.37 -5.00 -4.02
N TRP A 37 -1.66 -4.66 -4.14
CA TRP A 37 -2.43 -4.12 -3.02
C TRP A 37 -3.17 -5.20 -2.24
N GLY A 38 -2.86 -5.34 -0.95
CA GLY A 38 -3.76 -5.94 0.03
C GLY A 38 -4.71 -4.86 0.57
N TYR A 39 -6.01 -5.15 0.63
CA TYR A 39 -7.01 -4.18 1.09
C TYR A 39 -7.46 -4.49 2.51
N TYR A 40 -7.36 -3.50 3.40
CA TYR A 40 -7.65 -3.64 4.83
C TYR A 40 -8.52 -2.49 5.31
N ARG A 41 -9.21 -2.67 6.45
CA ARG A 41 -9.81 -1.51 7.14
C ARG A 41 -8.71 -0.66 7.75
N ILE A 42 -8.91 0.66 7.78
CA ILE A 42 -7.89 1.61 8.27
C ILE A 42 -7.48 1.28 9.71
N GLU A 43 -8.44 0.92 10.55
CA GLU A 43 -8.24 0.57 11.96
C GLU A 43 -7.47 -0.75 12.17
N GLU A 44 -7.33 -1.57 11.14
CA GLU A 44 -6.59 -2.85 11.19
C GLU A 44 -5.11 -2.69 10.82
N VAL A 45 -4.72 -1.57 10.23
CA VAL A 45 -3.36 -1.34 9.75
C VAL A 45 -2.62 -0.42 10.71
N THR A 46 -1.48 -0.88 11.20
CA THR A 46 -0.56 -0.03 11.96
C THR A 46 0.59 0.40 11.06
N VAL A 47 0.85 1.70 10.98
CA VAL A 47 2.02 2.27 10.30
C VAL A 47 2.90 2.93 11.35
N SER A 48 4.14 2.45 11.48
CA SER A 48 5.13 3.03 12.39
C SER A 48 6.21 3.74 11.58
N ASP A 49 6.39 5.03 11.86
CA ASP A 49 7.37 5.91 11.23
C ASP A 49 7.98 6.86 12.28
N PRO A 50 8.79 6.33 13.23
CA PRO A 50 9.32 7.12 14.34
C PRO A 50 10.27 8.22 13.86
N GLU A 51 10.93 8.01 12.73
CA GLU A 51 11.90 8.95 12.15
C GLU A 51 11.27 9.94 11.15
N ARG A 52 9.94 9.90 10.97
CA ARG A 52 9.18 10.80 10.08
C ARG A 52 9.71 10.78 8.64
N LYS A 53 9.94 9.59 8.09
CA LYS A 53 10.43 9.34 6.73
C LYS A 53 9.30 9.04 5.75
N LEU A 54 8.05 8.97 6.19
CA LEU A 54 6.91 8.77 5.31
C LEU A 54 6.51 10.08 4.62
N VAL A 55 6.41 10.03 3.30
CA VAL A 55 5.98 11.15 2.47
C VAL A 55 4.71 10.77 1.71
N GLY A 56 3.71 11.63 1.80
CA GLY A 56 2.44 11.51 1.08
C GLY A 56 2.48 12.24 -0.26
N TYR A 57 1.95 11.59 -1.29
CA TYR A 57 1.71 12.16 -2.61
C TYR A 57 0.23 12.03 -2.97
N VAL A 58 -0.42 13.14 -3.30
CA VAL A 58 -1.82 13.20 -3.72
C VAL A 58 -1.86 13.58 -5.20
N GLN A 59 -2.46 12.71 -6.00
CA GLN A 59 -2.52 12.85 -7.46
C GLN A 59 -3.95 13.13 -7.93
N GLY A 60 -4.09 13.57 -9.18
CA GLY A 60 -5.37 13.57 -9.93
C GLY A 60 -6.59 14.08 -9.16
N ASP A 61 -7.59 13.21 -9.07
CA ASP A 61 -8.91 13.39 -8.45
C ASP A 61 -8.90 13.69 -6.94
N ARG A 62 -7.73 13.64 -6.30
CA ARG A 62 -7.52 13.89 -4.87
C ARG A 62 -8.37 13.00 -3.96
N THR A 63 -8.57 11.73 -4.35
CA THR A 63 -9.34 10.77 -3.56
C THR A 63 -8.51 9.95 -2.58
N LEU A 64 -7.20 9.85 -2.79
CA LEU A 64 -6.27 9.12 -1.93
C LEU A 64 -4.89 9.79 -1.83
N THR A 65 -4.17 9.45 -0.76
CA THR A 65 -2.76 9.77 -0.58
C THR A 65 -1.94 8.50 -0.74
N MET A 66 -0.96 8.51 -1.65
CA MET A 66 0.04 7.47 -1.82
C MET A 66 1.24 7.75 -0.92
N HIS A 67 1.64 6.81 -0.09
CA HIS A 67 2.71 7.00 0.88
C HIS A 67 3.96 6.21 0.49
N HIS A 68 5.12 6.87 0.54
CA HIS A 68 6.42 6.26 0.26
C HIS A 68 7.46 6.71 1.27
N CYS A 69 8.50 5.90 1.43
CA CYS A 69 9.65 6.26 2.25
C CYS A 69 10.54 7.26 1.50
N SER A 70 10.87 8.39 2.12
CA SER A 70 11.77 9.42 1.55
C SER A 70 13.23 8.97 1.45
N VAL A 71 13.62 7.90 2.15
CA VAL A 71 15.00 7.40 2.15
C VAL A 71 15.22 6.41 1.01
N CYS A 72 14.36 5.40 0.87
CA CYS A 72 14.54 4.35 -0.15
C CYS A 72 13.51 4.37 -1.30
N GLY A 73 12.52 5.26 -1.27
CA GLY A 73 11.51 5.39 -2.31
C GLY A 73 10.42 4.31 -2.31
N CYS A 74 10.52 3.24 -1.51
CA CYS A 74 9.50 2.19 -1.47
C CYS A 74 8.12 2.76 -1.11
N THR A 75 7.14 2.57 -1.99
CA THR A 75 5.74 2.83 -1.70
C THR A 75 5.20 1.78 -0.75
N THR A 76 4.67 2.21 0.40
CA THR A 76 4.26 1.29 1.48
C THR A 76 2.76 1.08 1.50
N HIS A 77 1.96 2.13 1.36
CA HIS A 77 0.50 2.06 1.36
C HIS A 77 -0.12 3.28 0.68
N TRP A 78 -1.43 3.23 0.45
CA TRP A 78 -2.25 4.41 0.22
C TRP A 78 -3.35 4.50 1.26
N SER A 79 -3.77 5.72 1.60
CA SER A 79 -4.90 5.98 2.49
C SER A 79 -5.93 6.84 1.77
N PRO A 80 -7.24 6.63 2.00
CA PRO A 80 -8.26 7.48 1.40
C PRO A 80 -8.20 8.91 1.98
N ILE A 81 -8.61 9.89 1.17
CA ILE A 81 -8.80 11.26 1.60
C ILE A 81 -10.26 11.46 1.98
N GLY A 82 -10.49 11.99 3.19
CA GLY A 82 -11.82 12.19 3.74
C GLY A 82 -12.50 10.89 4.21
N ARG A 83 -13.81 10.95 4.46
CA ARG A 83 -14.60 9.84 5.04
C ARG A 83 -15.28 8.93 4.01
N LYS A 84 -14.90 9.03 2.73
CA LYS A 84 -15.57 8.29 1.65
C LYS A 84 -15.24 6.80 1.60
N SER A 85 -14.16 6.36 2.26
CA SER A 85 -13.76 4.96 2.34
C SER A 85 -13.24 4.64 3.74
N SER A 86 -13.64 3.49 4.27
CA SER A 86 -13.07 2.89 5.49
C SER A 86 -11.88 1.96 5.20
N ARG A 87 -11.56 1.76 3.91
CA ARG A 87 -10.49 0.87 3.47
C ARG A 87 -9.28 1.64 2.95
N MET A 88 -8.13 1.03 3.15
CA MET A 88 -6.84 1.42 2.63
C MET A 88 -6.17 0.26 1.91
N GLY A 89 -5.10 0.53 1.15
CA GLY A 89 -4.34 -0.50 0.47
C GLY A 89 -2.89 -0.50 0.94
N VAL A 90 -2.39 -1.68 1.28
CA VAL A 90 -1.02 -1.91 1.71
C VAL A 90 -0.28 -2.60 0.57
N ASN A 91 0.89 -2.10 0.20
CA ASN A 91 1.71 -2.73 -0.83
C ASN A 91 2.34 -4.00 -0.27
N MET A 92 1.84 -5.18 -0.66
CA MET A 92 2.32 -6.45 -0.12
C MET A 92 3.78 -6.73 -0.50
N ARG A 93 4.34 -6.02 -1.49
CA ARG A 93 5.78 -6.12 -1.84
C ARG A 93 6.73 -5.54 -0.79
N VAL A 94 6.24 -4.88 0.26
CA VAL A 94 7.07 -4.48 1.42
C VAL A 94 7.17 -5.56 2.50
N PHE A 95 6.52 -6.71 2.30
CA PHE A 95 6.64 -7.88 3.16
C PHE A 95 7.61 -8.89 2.52
N ASP A 96 8.08 -9.84 3.33
CA ASP A 96 8.85 -10.97 2.80
C ASP A 96 8.09 -11.65 1.67
N ARG A 97 8.84 -12.06 0.63
CA ARG A 97 8.25 -12.57 -0.61
C ARG A 97 7.31 -13.77 -0.41
N SER A 98 7.65 -14.66 0.53
CA SER A 98 6.84 -15.82 0.91
C SER A 98 5.46 -15.46 1.48
N VAL A 99 5.26 -14.22 1.91
CA VAL A 99 3.96 -13.73 2.38
C VAL A 99 2.98 -13.54 1.23
N TRP A 100 3.44 -13.19 0.03
CA TRP A 100 2.55 -12.72 -1.04
C TRP A 100 2.69 -13.42 -2.39
N GLU A 101 3.79 -14.13 -2.65
CA GLU A 101 4.07 -14.65 -4.00
C GLU A 101 3.09 -15.69 -4.53
N GLU A 102 2.40 -16.40 -3.63
CA GLU A 102 1.38 -17.41 -3.99
C GLU A 102 -0.03 -16.84 -4.04
N ILE A 103 -0.23 -15.58 -3.63
CA ILE A 103 -1.57 -14.99 -3.58
C ILE A 103 -2.00 -14.63 -5.01
N PRO A 104 -3.19 -15.04 -5.48
CA PRO A 104 -3.66 -14.69 -6.81
C PRO A 104 -3.84 -13.18 -6.97
N HIS A 105 -3.46 -12.66 -8.14
CA HIS A 105 -3.62 -11.25 -8.49
C HIS A 105 -4.93 -11.05 -9.24
N ARG A 106 -5.74 -10.09 -8.78
CA ARG A 106 -6.90 -9.58 -9.49
C ARG A 106 -6.50 -8.32 -10.23
N LEU A 107 -6.60 -8.35 -11.56
CA LEU A 107 -6.45 -7.18 -12.39
C LEU A 107 -7.56 -6.17 -12.11
N ILE A 108 -7.19 -4.91 -11.93
CA ILE A 108 -8.09 -3.80 -11.67
C ILE A 108 -7.91 -2.79 -12.79
N ASP A 109 -9.00 -2.49 -13.50
CA ASP A 109 -9.03 -1.45 -14.51
C ASP A 109 -9.23 -0.07 -13.88
N GLY A 110 -8.19 0.43 -13.21
CA GLY A 110 -8.18 1.78 -12.63
C GLY A 110 -7.88 2.87 -13.66
N ALA A 111 -7.52 2.53 -14.89
CA ALA A 111 -7.33 3.49 -15.98
C ALA A 111 -8.65 4.03 -16.54
N SER A 112 -9.73 3.25 -16.41
CA SER A 112 -11.08 3.62 -16.88
C SER A 112 -11.96 4.25 -15.79
N TRP A 113 -11.43 4.48 -14.59
CA TRP A 113 -12.12 5.12 -13.47
C TRP A 113 -11.97 6.64 -13.48
#